data_AF-A0AAD9JIK5-F1
#
_entry.id   AF-A0AAD9JIK5-F1
#
_cell.length_a   1.000
_cell.length_b   1.000
_cell.length_c   1.000
_cell.angle_alpha   90.00
_cell.angle_beta   90.00
_cell.angle_gamma   90.00
#
_symmetry.space_group_name_H-M   'P 1'
#
loop_
_entity.id
_entity.type
_entity.pdbx_description
1 polymer ?
#
loop_
_entity_poly.entity_id
_entity_poly.type
_entity_poly.pdbx_seq_one_letter_code
_entity_poly.pdbx_strand_id
1 'polypeptide(L)'
;HYKELCELLLAYYGGKCPRKIRRQNVPCSCPFNDGQYGLRNLRFDLPSFDGVWSLIANGQYDIMIRLYNDTNNDELSCIKFNFHMTNRRRKKRSRRRRHKHRKSKSSPSLRTNN
;
A
#
# COMPACT_ATOMS: atom_id res chain seq x y z
N HIS A 1 -12.15 -3.28 -12.60
CA HIS A 1 -12.27 -4.55 -13.33
C HIS A 1 -11.27 -4.48 -14.47
N TYR A 2 -10.14 -5.19 -14.37
CA TYR A 2 -9.16 -5.27 -15.46
C TYR A 2 -9.54 -6.49 -16.28
N LYS A 3 -10.12 -6.29 -17.46
CA LYS A 3 -10.55 -7.39 -18.33
C LYS A 3 -9.37 -8.20 -18.89
N GLU A 4 -8.19 -7.58 -18.93
CA GLU A 4 -7.04 -8.14 -19.63
C GLU A 4 -5.82 -8.20 -18.70
N LEU A 5 -5.87 -9.07 -17.68
CA LEU A 5 -4.73 -9.25 -16.76
C LEU A 5 -3.46 -9.63 -17.54
N CYS A 6 -3.59 -10.48 -18.56
CA CYS A 6 -2.49 -10.92 -19.39
C CYS A 6 -1.87 -9.75 -20.19
N GLU A 7 -2.71 -8.89 -20.79
CA GLU A 7 -2.22 -7.70 -21.49
C GLU A 7 -1.57 -6.71 -20.53
N LEU A 8 -2.14 -6.51 -19.34
CA LEU A 8 -1.57 -5.63 -18.32
C LEU A 8 -0.18 -6.11 -17.88
N LEU A 9 -0.04 -7.41 -17.63
CA LEU A 9 1.24 -8.02 -17.27
C LEU A 9 2.27 -7.88 -18.40
N LEU A 10 1.84 -8.07 -19.66
CA LEU A 10 2.71 -7.89 -20.82
C LEU A 10 3.13 -6.42 -20.99
N ALA A 11 2.20 -5.47 -20.89
CA ALA A 11 2.47 -4.05 -21.01
C ALA A 11 3.39 -3.54 -19.90
N TYR A 12 3.22 -4.05 -18.68
CA TYR A 12 3.99 -3.59 -17.52
C TYR A 12 5.37 -4.25 -17.41
N TYR A 13 5.50 -5.54 -17.72
CA TYR A 13 6.76 -6.28 -17.55
C TYR A 13 7.50 -6.58 -18.86
N GLY A 14 6.87 -6.42 -20.03
CA GLY A 14 7.48 -6.72 -21.32
C GLY A 14 8.03 -8.15 -21.41
N GLY A 15 7.38 -9.11 -20.74
CA GLY A 15 7.84 -10.50 -20.63
C GLY A 15 9.04 -10.73 -19.69
N LYS A 16 9.59 -9.70 -19.05
CA LYS A 16 10.70 -9.83 -18.08
C LYS A 16 10.20 -9.65 -16.65
N CYS A 17 10.08 -10.77 -15.94
CA CYS A 17 9.64 -10.74 -14.55
C CYS A 17 10.61 -9.96 -13.64
N PRO A 18 10.08 -9.19 -12.68
CA PRO A 18 10.91 -8.57 -11.65
C PRO A 18 11.76 -9.60 -10.93
N ARG A 19 13.01 -9.25 -10.63
CA ARG A 19 13.98 -10.14 -9.98
C ARG A 19 13.49 -10.76 -8.67
N LYS A 20 12.56 -10.10 -7.94
CA LYS A 20 11.98 -10.64 -6.70
C LYS A 20 11.02 -11.81 -6.98
N ILE A 21 10.17 -11.67 -8.01
CA ILE A 21 9.19 -12.68 -8.44
C ILE A 21 9.91 -13.86 -9.12
N ARG A 22 10.83 -13.55 -10.05
CA ARG A 22 11.61 -14.56 -10.79
C ARG A 22 12.38 -15.52 -9.87
N ARG A 23 12.91 -15.03 -8.75
CA ARG A 23 13.67 -15.85 -7.77
C ARG A 23 12.82 -16.83 -6.98
N GLN A 24 11.49 -16.69 -7.04
CA GLN A 24 10.55 -17.54 -6.32
C GLN A 24 9.79 -18.46 -7.28
N ASN A 25 10.26 -18.58 -8.53
CA ASN A 25 9.69 -19.44 -9.56
C ASN A 25 8.19 -19.16 -9.81
N VAL A 26 7.78 -17.91 -9.63
CA VAL A 26 6.42 -17.47 -9.95
C VAL A 26 6.45 -16.81 -11.33
N PRO A 27 5.62 -17.26 -12.29
CA PRO A 27 5.52 -16.64 -13.61
C PRO A 27 4.87 -15.25 -13.50
N CYS A 28 5.22 -14.36 -14.42
CA CYS A 28 4.63 -13.02 -14.53
C CYS A 28 4.05 -12.75 -15.93
N SER A 29 3.91 -13.81 -16.72
CA SER A 29 3.37 -13.81 -18.07
C SER A 29 2.39 -14.97 -18.19
N CYS A 30 1.34 -14.78 -18.96
CA CYS A 30 0.39 -15.83 -19.27
C CYS A 30 0.97 -16.80 -20.33
N PRO A 31 0.50 -18.05 -20.39
CA PRO A 31 -0.44 -18.69 -19.47
C PRO A 31 0.19 -19.09 -18.13
N PHE A 32 -0.62 -19.14 -17.08
CA PHE A 32 -0.25 -19.69 -15.77
C PHE A 32 -0.60 -21.18 -15.77
N ASN A 33 0.40 -22.04 -15.67
CA ASN A 33 0.18 -23.49 -15.64
C ASN A 33 -0.31 -23.93 -14.25
N ASP A 34 -1.05 -25.04 -14.20
CA ASP A 34 -1.44 -25.65 -12.94
C ASP A 34 -0.22 -25.99 -12.09
N GLY A 35 -0.29 -25.66 -10.80
CA GLY A 35 0.82 -25.87 -9.89
C GLY A 35 0.68 -25.09 -8.60
N GLN A 36 1.68 -25.24 -7.73
CA GLN A 36 1.76 -24.52 -6.47
C GLN A 36 2.76 -23.38 -6.58
N TYR A 37 2.27 -22.15 -6.44
CA TYR A 37 3.09 -20.94 -6.46
C TYR A 37 3.16 -20.34 -5.06
N GLY A 38 4.37 -20.06 -4.59
CA GLY A 38 4.60 -19.51 -3.26
C GLY A 38 5.40 -18.22 -3.32
N LEU A 39 4.85 -17.14 -2.76
CA LEU A 39 5.57 -15.89 -2.59
C LEU A 39 5.94 -15.69 -1.11
N ARG A 40 7.23 -15.52 -0.81
CA ARG A 40 7.75 -15.33 0.56
C ARG A 40 8.53 -14.02 0.69
N ASN A 41 8.43 -13.33 1.82
CA ASN A 41 9.25 -12.16 2.13
C ASN A 41 9.26 -11.05 1.06
N LEU A 42 8.11 -10.80 0.41
CA LEU A 42 8.00 -9.68 -0.54
C LEU A 42 7.93 -8.35 0.21
N ARG A 43 8.88 -7.46 -0.10
CA ARG A 43 8.84 -6.06 0.32
C ARG A 43 8.42 -5.20 -0.86
N PHE A 44 7.33 -4.47 -0.66
CA PHE A 44 6.78 -3.50 -1.60
C PHE A 44 6.94 -2.11 -1.00
N ASP A 45 7.49 -1.20 -1.80
CA ASP A 45 7.58 0.21 -1.43
C ASP A 45 6.31 0.90 -1.91
N LEU A 46 5.52 1.41 -0.96
CA LEU A 46 4.35 2.21 -1.29
C LEU A 46 4.80 3.62 -1.69
N PRO A 47 4.30 4.16 -2.81
CA PRO A 47 4.62 5.52 -3.20
C PRO A 47 4.14 6.54 -2.15
N SER A 48 4.79 7.70 -2.12
CA SER A 48 4.37 8.78 -1.22
C SER A 48 3.02 9.34 -1.68
N PHE A 49 2.01 9.27 -0.82
CA PHE A 49 0.71 9.89 -1.04
C PHE A 49 0.77 11.38 -0.64
N ASP A 50 1.20 12.23 -1.56
CA ASP A 50 1.29 13.68 -1.37
C ASP A 50 0.11 14.42 -2.05
N GLY A 51 -0.04 15.72 -1.74
CA GLY A 51 -1.13 16.54 -2.30
C GLY A 51 -2.52 16.04 -1.94
N VAL A 52 -3.42 16.00 -2.93
CA VAL A 52 -4.81 15.54 -2.78
C VAL A 52 -4.87 14.07 -2.31
N TRP A 53 -3.94 13.23 -2.77
CA TRP A 53 -3.86 11.82 -2.37
C TRP A 53 -3.52 11.62 -0.90
N SER A 54 -2.98 12.64 -0.22
CA SER A 54 -2.69 12.57 1.22
C SER A 54 -3.95 12.41 2.09
N LEU A 55 -5.13 12.72 1.55
CA LEU A 55 -6.42 12.53 2.24
C LEU A 55 -6.72 11.04 2.44
N ILE A 56 -6.45 10.21 1.42
CA ILE A 56 -6.63 8.76 1.44
C ILE A 56 -5.38 8.01 1.91
N ALA A 57 -4.46 8.68 2.60
CA ALA A 57 -3.24 8.06 3.09
C ALA A 57 -3.40 7.43 4.49
N ASN A 58 -4.51 7.69 5.19
CA ASN A 58 -4.78 7.15 6.52
C ASN A 58 -6.17 6.55 6.55
N GLY A 59 -6.34 5.38 7.13
CA GLY A 59 -7.64 4.73 7.26
C GLY A 59 -7.57 3.22 7.24
N GLN A 60 -8.74 2.60 7.34
CA GLN A 60 -8.94 1.17 7.11
C GLN A 60 -9.30 0.96 5.64
N TYR A 61 -8.65 -0.03 5.02
CA TYR A 61 -8.80 -0.37 3.62
C TYR A 61 -9.20 -1.83 3.52
N ASP A 62 -10.31 -2.05 2.83
CA ASP A 62 -10.77 -3.38 2.46
C ASP A 62 -10.61 -3.54 0.96
N ILE A 63 -9.77 -4.48 0.56
CA ILE A 63 -9.52 -4.81 -0.84
C ILE A 63 -10.06 -6.21 -1.09
N MET A 64 -10.94 -6.33 -2.08
CA MET A 64 -11.40 -7.61 -2.59
C MET A 64 -10.88 -7.79 -4.01
N ILE A 65 -10.16 -8.89 -4.24
CA ILE A 65 -9.62 -9.29 -5.53
C ILE A 65 -10.35 -10.55 -5.95
N ARG A 66 -10.95 -10.52 -7.14
CA ARG A 66 -11.56 -11.68 -7.76
C ARG A 66 -10.89 -11.96 -9.08
N LEU A 67 -10.56 -13.22 -9.33
CA LEU A 67 -9.98 -13.70 -10.56
C LEU A 67 -11.04 -14.53 -11.28
N TYR A 68 -11.25 -14.24 -12.55
CA TYR A 68 -12.19 -14.94 -13.41
C TYR A 68 -11.43 -15.58 -14.57
N ASN A 69 -12.00 -16.65 -15.13
CA ASN A 69 -11.55 -17.22 -16.38
C ASN A 69 -12.18 -16.43 -17.54
N ASP A 70 -11.35 -15.89 -18.43
CA ASP A 70 -11.81 -15.01 -19.51
C ASP A 70 -12.66 -15.75 -20.58
N THR A 71 -12.56 -17.09 -20.66
CA THR A 71 -13.28 -17.89 -21.68
C THR A 71 -14.70 -18.23 -21.27
N ASN A 72 -14.91 -18.63 -20.01
CA ASN A 72 -16.22 -19.11 -19.52
C ASN A 72 -16.78 -18.26 -18.36
N ASN A 73 -16.05 -17.24 -17.92
CA ASN A 73 -16.42 -16.32 -16.84
C ASN A 73 -16.57 -16.96 -15.45
N ASP A 74 -15.97 -18.14 -15.23
CA ASP A 74 -15.96 -18.80 -13.93
C ASP A 74 -15.04 -18.07 -12.93
N GLU A 75 -15.47 -17.96 -11.67
CA GLU A 75 -14.64 -17.41 -10.60
C GLU A 75 -13.57 -18.43 -10.18
N LEU A 76 -12.30 -18.14 -10.47
CA LEU A 76 -11.16 -18.99 -10.11
C LEU A 76 -10.67 -18.75 -8.68
N SER A 77 -10.79 -17.51 -8.18
CA SER A 77 -10.29 -17.15 -6.84
C SER A 77 -10.93 -15.86 -6.32
N CYS A 78 -11.14 -15.78 -5.01
CA CYS A 78 -11.58 -14.59 -4.29
C CYS A 78 -10.70 -14.36 -3.05
N ILE A 79 -9.99 -13.24 -3.02
CA ILE A 79 -9.07 -12.87 -1.95
C ILE A 79 -9.53 -11.56 -1.33
N LYS A 80 -9.64 -11.51 0.00
CA LYS A 80 -9.96 -10.31 0.76
C LYS A 80 -8.79 -9.91 1.64
N PHE A 81 -8.40 -8.65 1.55
CA PHE A 81 -7.38 -8.03 2.39
C PHE A 81 -7.99 -6.90 3.18
N ASN A 82 -7.78 -6.91 4.49
CA ASN A 82 -8.12 -5.79 5.36
C ASN A 82 -6.82 -5.25 5.96
N PHE A 83 -6.53 -3.97 5.78
CA PHE A 83 -5.35 -3.36 6.39
C PHE A 83 -5.59 -1.92 6.80
N HIS A 84 -4.86 -1.49 7.83
CA HIS A 84 -4.91 -0.13 8.32
C HIS A 84 -3.64 0.62 7.94
N MET A 85 -3.79 1.69 7.16
CA MET A 85 -2.68 2.51 6.70
C MET A 85 -2.55 3.76 7.56
N THR A 86 -1.31 4.12 7.95
CA THR A 86 -1.02 5.36 8.69
C THR A 86 0.22 6.06 8.17
N ASN A 87 0.07 7.32 7.78
CA ASN A 87 1.17 8.19 7.40
C ASN A 87 1.85 8.77 8.66
N ARG A 88 3.03 8.25 8.96
CA ARG A 88 3.82 8.64 10.14
C ARG A 88 4.29 10.11 10.13
N ARG A 89 4.30 10.79 8.97
CA ARG A 89 4.71 12.21 8.87
C ARG A 89 3.74 13.15 9.61
N ARG A 90 2.42 12.91 9.57
CA ARG A 90 1.41 13.73 10.28
C ARG A 90 1.51 13.60 11.80
N LYS A 91 1.80 12.41 12.32
CA LYS A 91 1.87 12.14 13.77
C LYS A 91 3.04 12.85 14.45
N LYS A 92 4.19 13.02 13.76
CA LYS A 92 5.33 13.81 14.28
C LYS A 92 4.99 15.30 14.37
N ARG A 93 4.27 15.88 13.40
CA ARG A 93 3.87 17.30 13.41
C ARG A 93 2.87 17.61 14.54
N SER A 94 1.87 16.76 14.78
CA SER A 94 0.89 16.99 15.86
C SER A 94 1.51 16.89 17.26
N ARG A 95 2.43 15.92 17.47
CA ARG A 95 3.17 15.77 18.73
C ARG A 95 4.05 16.98 19.03
N ARG A 96 4.77 17.52 18.04
CA ARG A 96 5.57 18.75 18.21
C ARG A 96 4.71 19.96 18.58
N ARG A 97 3.56 20.14 17.94
CA ARG A 97 2.62 21.24 18.29
C ARG A 97 2.12 21.12 19.72
N ARG A 98 1.68 19.93 20.17
CA ARG A 98 1.25 19.71 21.56
C ARG A 98 2.37 19.99 22.57
N HIS A 99 3.60 19.60 22.28
CA HIS A 99 4.73 19.83 23.19
C HIS A 99 5.10 21.32 23.30
N LYS A 100 5.00 22.09 22.20
CA LYS A 100 5.23 23.54 22.19
C LYS A 100 4.13 24.29 22.95
N HIS A 101 2.87 23.89 22.76
CA HIS A 101 1.72 24.49 23.46
C HIS A 101 1.72 24.22 24.97
N ARG A 102 2.27 23.08 25.40
CA ARG A 102 2.41 22.73 26.81
C ARG A 102 3.54 23.50 27.48
N LYS A 103 4.66 23.73 26.78
CA LYS A 103 5.78 24.59 27.25
C LYS A 103 5.38 26.07 27.36
N SER A 104 4.56 26.58 26.43
CA SER A 104 4.10 27.98 26.48
C SER A 104 3.10 28.25 27.60
N LYS A 105 2.33 27.23 28.04
CA LYS A 105 1.43 27.33 29.19
C LYS A 105 2.11 27.10 30.55
N SER A 106 3.35 26.63 30.57
CA SER A 106 4.12 26.35 31.78
C SER A 106 5.24 27.36 32.06
N SER A 107 5.25 28.51 31.37
CA SER A 107 6.18 29.60 31.68
C SER A 107 5.50 30.57 32.65
N PRO A 108 5.94 30.69 33.91
CA PRO A 108 5.42 31.68 34.85
C PRO A 108 5.85 33.07 34.37
N SER A 109 4.93 34.04 34.35
CA SER A 109 5.29 35.45 34.24
C SER A 109 6.01 35.86 35.51
N LEU A 110 7.34 35.97 35.47
CA LEU A 110 8.08 36.71 36.47
C LEU A 110 7.61 38.17 36.40
N ARG A 111 6.78 38.54 37.38
CA ARG A 111 6.57 39.93 37.79
C ARG A 111 7.93 40.50 38.20
N THR A 112 8.26 41.68 37.70
CA THR A 112 9.15 42.61 38.39
C THR A 112 8.40 43.93 38.53
N ASN A 113 7.91 44.18 39.75
CA ASN A 113 7.59 45.50 40.24
C ASN A 113 8.92 46.16 40.66
N ASN A 114 9.25 47.29 40.06
CA ASN A 114 9.74 48.54 40.67
C ASN A 114 10.32 49.44 39.59
#